data_AF-A0A953A111-F1
#
_entry.id   AF-A0A953A111-F1
#
_cell.length_a   1.000
_cell.length_b   1.000
_cell.length_c   1.000
_cell.angle_alpha   90.00
_cell.angle_beta   90.00
_cell.angle_gamma   90.00
#
_symmetry.space_group_name_H-M   'P 1'
#
loop_
_entity.id
_entity.type
_entity.pdbx_description
1 polymer ?
#
loop_
_entity_poly.entity_id
_entity_poly.type
_entity_poly.pdbx_seq_one_letter_code
_entity_poly.pdbx_strand_id
1 'polypeptide(L)'
;MKIHLGLCLALGWAAGWAAEYPQADTLQLLDPQQTLPENVERLKRAGAPSAEVSLVLAHVLHWWDEGAPDVTNLAPAKAEAVKSLELTRQCARRSWWRDRLIGRISRAEADALRAKADADFAAQLGALLTADERGEYLFRAAPGMAKVRERAWGLGVPDEKLLWLAEAERQWIECNARARAAADRRVPVAVDFDAARLTRVRTALMVLEESTTATYVRRADADFDYWCQVLGEDAALSPEKLLRVYLAFCDLRRAKHELLMDRSITKTQENQAVAQLRATARERAHTQLGDVGFERFTAHELGAWLREPTSQR
;
A
#
# COMPACT_ATOMS: atom_id res chain seq x y z
N MET A 1 31.66 9.78 -7.73
CA MET A 1 31.19 9.92 -6.34
C MET A 1 30.59 8.59 -5.94
N LYS A 2 31.28 7.80 -5.11
CA LYS A 2 30.93 6.40 -4.81
C LYS A 2 30.47 6.28 -3.36
N ILE A 3 29.24 5.79 -3.17
CA ILE A 3 28.73 5.10 -1.96
C ILE A 3 28.97 5.82 -0.62
N HIS A 4 28.17 6.85 -0.32
CA HIS A 4 27.99 7.38 1.04
C HIS A 4 27.06 6.51 1.92
N LEU A 5 26.76 5.29 1.47
CA LEU A 5 25.59 4.49 1.86
C LEU A 5 25.86 3.53 3.04
N GLY A 6 27.06 2.96 3.15
CA GLY A 6 27.41 2.10 4.29
C GLY A 6 27.69 2.87 5.58
N LEU A 7 28.00 4.17 5.45
CA LEU A 7 28.40 5.04 6.55
C LEU A 7 27.21 5.39 7.46
N CYS A 8 26.05 5.72 6.90
CA CYS A 8 24.86 6.05 7.69
C CYS A 8 24.29 4.86 8.48
N LEU A 9 24.46 3.64 7.97
CA LEU A 9 24.07 2.39 8.65
C LEU A 9 25.02 2.01 9.78
N ALA A 10 26.33 2.23 9.59
CA ALA A 10 27.31 2.11 10.66
C ALA A 10 27.05 3.15 11.78
N LEU A 11 26.64 4.37 11.44
CA LEU A 11 26.33 5.44 12.39
C LEU A 11 25.05 5.21 13.21
N GLY A 12 23.98 4.69 12.58
CA GLY A 12 22.72 4.36 13.27
C GLY A 12 22.85 3.19 14.25
N TRP A 13 23.80 2.29 14.03
CA TRP A 13 24.10 1.17 14.93
C TRP A 13 25.20 1.50 15.94
N ALA A 14 26.20 2.31 15.57
CA ALA A 14 27.21 2.86 16.50
C ALA A 14 26.58 3.70 17.63
N ALA A 15 25.44 4.36 17.38
CA ALA A 15 24.66 5.03 18.43
C ALA A 15 24.02 4.07 19.44
N GLY A 16 23.76 2.81 19.07
CA GLY A 16 23.40 1.74 20.00
C GLY A 16 24.61 1.14 20.71
N TRP A 17 25.75 1.08 20.01
CA TRP A 17 27.03 0.53 20.49
C TRP A 17 27.75 1.44 21.51
N ALA A 18 27.62 2.77 21.36
CA ALA A 18 28.16 3.77 22.30
C ALA A 18 27.57 3.68 23.72
N ALA A 19 26.39 3.05 23.88
CA ALA A 19 25.78 2.81 25.17
C ALA A 19 26.36 1.57 25.90
N GLU A 20 27.00 0.64 25.18
CA GLU A 20 27.56 -0.59 25.74
C GLU A 20 29.10 -0.57 25.86
N TYR A 21 29.79 0.30 25.09
CA TYR A 21 31.25 0.40 25.11
C TYR A 21 31.74 1.87 25.06
N PRO A 22 31.85 2.55 26.22
CA PRO A 22 32.13 3.99 26.30
C PRO A 22 33.57 4.40 25.95
N GLN A 23 34.45 3.47 25.56
CA GLN A 23 35.86 3.74 25.26
C GLN A 23 36.19 3.79 23.76
N ALA A 24 35.20 3.65 22.87
CA ALA A 24 35.44 3.67 21.44
C ALA A 24 35.01 5.02 20.84
N ASP A 25 35.98 5.89 20.55
CA ASP A 25 35.88 7.04 19.64
C ASP A 25 35.69 6.56 18.17
N THR A 26 34.78 5.61 17.97
CA THR A 26 34.56 4.85 16.74
C THR A 26 34.11 5.74 15.58
N LEU A 27 33.57 6.92 15.87
CA LEU A 27 33.20 7.94 14.90
C LEU A 27 34.41 8.58 14.19
N GLN A 28 35.61 8.54 14.78
CA GLN A 28 36.84 9.06 14.15
C GLN A 28 37.51 8.04 13.22
N LEU A 29 37.04 6.80 13.18
CA LEU A 29 37.66 5.70 12.42
C LEU A 29 37.08 5.53 11.00
N LEU A 30 36.12 6.34 10.58
CA LEU A 30 35.51 6.26 9.27
C LEU A 30 35.87 7.50 8.43
N ASP A 31 36.33 7.27 7.21
CA ASP A 31 36.65 8.35 6.27
C ASP A 31 35.55 8.44 5.19
N PRO A 32 34.80 9.55 5.13
CA PRO A 32 33.73 9.73 4.14
C PRO A 32 34.24 9.84 2.70
N GLN A 33 35.56 9.95 2.48
CA GLN A 33 36.18 9.96 1.16
C GLN A 33 36.53 8.56 0.62
N GLN A 34 36.42 7.50 1.44
CA GLN A 34 36.84 6.13 1.09
C GLN A 34 35.68 5.21 0.68
N THR A 35 35.98 4.19 -0.13
CA THR A 35 35.00 3.20 -0.60
C THR A 35 34.56 2.23 0.51
N LEU A 36 33.42 1.56 0.30
CA LEU A 36 32.88 0.59 1.27
C LEU A 36 33.89 -0.53 1.63
N PRO A 37 34.61 -1.16 0.67
CA PRO A 37 35.64 -2.16 1.01
C PRO A 37 36.79 -1.60 1.86
N GLU A 38 37.23 -0.37 1.60
CA GLU A 38 38.33 0.27 2.34
C GLU A 38 37.94 0.60 3.79
N ASN A 39 36.72 1.13 3.99
CA ASN A 39 36.18 1.37 5.33
C ASN A 39 35.93 0.05 6.09
N VAL A 40 35.50 -1.02 5.42
CA VAL A 40 35.35 -2.36 6.03
C VAL A 40 36.69 -2.92 6.49
N GLU A 41 37.75 -2.79 5.70
CA GLU A 41 39.10 -3.21 6.11
C GLU A 41 39.64 -2.36 7.27
N ARG A 42 39.35 -1.06 7.31
CA ARG A 42 39.71 -0.18 8.44
C ARG A 42 38.98 -0.56 9.73
N LEU A 43 37.69 -0.89 9.64
CA LEU A 43 36.90 -1.38 10.78
C LEU A 43 37.39 -2.74 11.28
N LYS A 44 37.78 -3.65 10.39
CA LYS A 44 38.43 -4.92 10.77
C LYS A 44 39.75 -4.69 11.49
N ARG A 45 40.59 -3.75 11.01
CA ARG A 45 41.84 -3.36 11.67
C ARG A 45 41.61 -2.71 13.05
N ALA A 46 40.47 -2.04 13.23
CA ALA A 46 40.04 -1.48 14.50
C ALA A 46 39.38 -2.50 15.45
N GLY A 47 39.26 -3.77 15.05
CA GLY A 47 38.75 -4.85 15.90
C GLY A 47 37.23 -5.05 15.90
N ALA A 48 36.50 -4.52 14.93
CA ALA A 48 35.05 -4.75 14.81
C ALA A 48 34.74 -6.23 14.46
N PRO A 49 33.80 -6.92 15.15
CA PRO A 49 33.50 -8.32 14.90
C PRO A 49 32.94 -8.58 13.48
N SER A 50 33.45 -9.60 12.80
CA SER A 50 33.12 -9.91 11.39
C SER A 50 31.66 -10.31 11.16
N ALA A 51 30.99 -10.87 12.17
CA ALA A 51 29.61 -11.35 12.08
C ALA A 51 28.59 -10.19 11.99
N GLU A 52 28.82 -9.09 12.72
CA GLU A 52 27.91 -7.95 12.78
C GLU A 52 28.00 -7.08 11.53
N VAL A 53 29.22 -6.90 11.00
CA VAL A 53 29.47 -6.28 9.68
C VAL A 53 28.76 -7.07 8.57
N SER A 54 28.79 -8.40 8.64
CA SER A 54 28.13 -9.28 7.67
C SER A 54 26.59 -9.24 7.77
N LEU A 55 26.03 -9.10 8.98
CA LEU A 55 24.59 -9.03 9.21
C LEU A 55 23.98 -7.70 8.73
N VAL A 56 24.71 -6.60 8.93
CA VAL A 56 24.37 -5.27 8.38
C VAL A 56 24.41 -5.30 6.86
N LEU A 57 25.46 -5.86 6.26
CA LEU A 57 25.55 -6.05 4.80
C LEU A 57 24.42 -6.94 4.26
N ALA A 58 24.11 -8.05 4.92
CA ALA A 58 23.01 -8.94 4.52
C ALA A 58 21.63 -8.27 4.58
N HIS A 59 21.36 -7.43 5.58
CA HIS A 59 20.11 -6.68 5.68
C HIS A 59 19.98 -5.58 4.63
N VAL A 60 21.08 -4.93 4.28
CA VAL A 60 21.13 -3.90 3.25
C VAL A 60 20.93 -4.51 1.86
N LEU A 61 21.55 -5.67 1.61
CA LEU A 61 21.41 -6.42 0.36
C LEU A 61 20.01 -7.05 0.22
N HIS A 62 19.45 -7.63 1.28
CA HIS A 62 18.09 -8.18 1.26
C HIS A 62 17.01 -7.09 1.02
N TRP A 63 17.16 -5.89 1.59
CA TRP A 63 16.27 -4.77 1.31
C TRP A 63 16.41 -4.23 -0.13
N TRP A 64 17.63 -4.32 -0.68
CA TRP A 64 17.92 -3.91 -2.05
C TRP A 64 17.19 -4.77 -3.09
N ASP A 65 16.97 -6.06 -2.80
CA ASP A 65 16.30 -6.98 -3.73
C ASP A 65 14.76 -6.91 -3.67
N GLU A 66 14.15 -6.57 -2.52
CA GLU A 66 12.69 -6.65 -2.36
C GLU A 66 11.96 -5.29 -2.34
N GLY A 67 12.67 -4.16 -2.21
CA GLY A 67 12.02 -2.86 -1.97
C GLY A 67 12.77 -1.63 -2.46
N ALA A 68 13.76 -1.78 -3.35
CA ALA A 68 14.47 -0.65 -3.91
C ALA A 68 13.54 0.32 -4.63
N PRO A 69 13.71 1.65 -4.46
CA PRO A 69 12.88 2.62 -5.15
C PRO A 69 13.09 2.52 -6.66
N ASP A 70 11.99 2.52 -7.42
CA ASP A 70 12.09 2.57 -8.87
C ASP A 70 12.56 3.95 -9.32
N VAL A 71 13.75 3.98 -9.88
CA VAL A 71 14.47 5.17 -10.35
C VAL A 71 14.87 5.02 -11.82
N THR A 72 14.23 4.11 -12.55
CA THR A 72 14.52 3.83 -13.96
C THR A 72 14.33 5.04 -14.88
N ASN A 73 13.53 6.02 -14.46
CA ASN A 73 13.34 7.29 -15.16
C ASN A 73 14.45 8.34 -14.89
N LEU A 74 15.36 8.07 -13.97
CA LEU A 74 16.40 9.01 -13.57
C LEU A 74 17.73 8.68 -14.22
N ALA A 75 18.49 9.72 -14.57
CA ALA A 75 19.90 9.55 -14.95
C ALA A 75 20.68 8.82 -13.83
N PRO A 76 21.67 7.96 -14.13
CA PRO A 76 22.31 7.09 -13.15
C PRO A 76 22.79 7.79 -11.87
N ALA A 77 23.39 8.99 -12.00
CA ALA A 77 23.86 9.76 -10.85
C ALA A 77 22.70 10.23 -9.93
N LYS A 78 21.58 10.65 -10.52
CA LYS A 78 20.36 11.02 -9.76
C LYS A 78 19.69 9.79 -9.17
N ALA A 79 19.63 8.69 -9.91
CA ALA A 79 19.09 7.41 -9.45
C ALA A 79 19.83 6.90 -8.20
N GLU A 80 21.16 6.94 -8.19
CA GLU A 80 21.98 6.56 -7.03
C GLU A 80 21.79 7.50 -5.84
N ALA A 81 21.69 8.81 -6.09
CA ALA A 81 21.46 9.79 -5.05
C ALA A 81 20.05 9.64 -4.41
N VAL A 82 19.01 9.41 -5.22
CA VAL A 82 17.64 9.14 -4.73
C VAL A 82 17.58 7.84 -3.91
N LYS A 83 18.21 6.77 -4.40
CA LYS A 83 18.35 5.51 -3.64
C LYS A 83 19.02 5.73 -2.28
N SER A 84 20.04 6.60 -2.24
CA SER A 84 20.74 6.95 -1.01
C SER A 84 19.86 7.73 -0.03
N LEU A 85 19.07 8.69 -0.53
CA LEU A 85 18.12 9.46 0.27
C LEU A 85 17.04 8.58 0.90
N GLU A 86 16.45 7.64 0.14
CA GLU A 86 15.44 6.71 0.68
C GLU A 86 16.03 5.81 1.75
N LEU A 87 17.25 5.30 1.56
CA LEU A 87 17.87 4.46 2.57
C LEU A 87 18.11 5.24 3.87
N THR A 88 18.62 6.47 3.81
CA THR A 88 18.80 7.33 4.99
C THR A 88 17.48 7.54 5.72
N ARG A 89 16.40 7.82 4.98
CA ARG A 89 15.04 7.97 5.54
C ARG A 89 14.56 6.70 6.24
N GLN A 90 14.79 5.52 5.66
CA GLN A 90 14.39 4.23 6.24
C GLN A 90 15.24 3.84 7.46
N CYS A 91 16.53 4.13 7.45
CA CYS A 91 17.42 3.92 8.59
C CYS A 91 16.99 4.78 9.78
N ALA A 92 16.70 6.06 9.54
CA ALA A 92 16.12 6.93 10.55
C ALA A 92 14.84 6.32 11.11
N ARG A 93 13.88 5.94 10.24
CA ARG A 93 12.61 5.28 10.60
C ARG A 93 12.79 4.10 11.55
N ARG A 94 13.71 3.20 11.25
CA ARG A 94 13.97 2.02 12.10
C ARG A 94 14.59 2.39 13.44
N SER A 95 15.49 3.37 13.49
CA SER A 95 16.13 3.80 14.74
C SER A 95 15.12 4.29 15.76
N TRP A 96 14.26 5.24 15.40
CA TRP A 96 13.28 5.77 16.36
C TRP A 96 12.13 4.80 16.62
N TRP A 97 11.78 3.90 15.68
CA TRP A 97 10.85 2.82 15.98
C TRP A 97 11.40 1.86 17.05
N ARG A 98 12.68 1.50 16.95
CA ARG A 98 13.38 0.74 18.01
C ARG A 98 13.39 1.50 19.33
N ASP A 99 13.79 2.77 19.31
CA ASP A 99 13.90 3.58 20.53
C ASP A 99 12.53 3.75 21.22
N ARG A 100 11.44 3.80 20.44
CA ARG A 100 10.07 3.74 20.95
C ARG A 100 9.75 2.40 21.60
N LEU A 101 10.10 1.27 20.96
CA LEU A 101 9.80 -0.07 21.48
C LEU A 101 10.44 -0.33 22.85
N ILE A 102 11.65 0.19 23.06
CA ILE A 102 12.37 0.07 24.33
C ILE A 102 12.06 1.22 25.32
N GLY A 103 11.07 2.06 25.00
CA GLY A 103 10.58 3.13 25.88
C GLY A 103 11.51 4.33 26.04
N ARG A 104 12.54 4.49 25.19
CA ARG A 104 13.47 5.64 25.23
C ARG A 104 12.85 6.93 24.70
N ILE A 105 11.88 6.82 23.80
CA ILE A 105 11.12 7.97 23.27
C ILE A 105 9.63 7.69 23.33
N SER A 106 8.86 8.75 23.53
CA SER A 106 7.39 8.72 23.47
C SER A 106 6.88 8.56 22.04
N ARG A 107 5.59 8.23 21.91
CA ARG A 107 4.91 8.19 20.61
C ARG A 107 4.92 9.55 19.90
N ALA A 108 4.74 10.64 20.64
CA ALA A 108 4.74 11.99 20.07
C ALA A 108 6.11 12.37 19.51
N GLU A 109 7.19 12.02 20.21
CA GLU A 109 8.57 12.22 19.73
C GLU A 109 8.86 11.36 18.49
N ALA A 110 8.41 10.10 18.48
CA ALA A 110 8.51 9.23 17.31
C ALA A 110 7.78 9.84 16.09
N ASP A 111 6.55 10.35 16.28
CA ASP A 111 5.78 10.99 15.20
C ASP A 111 6.44 12.30 14.72
N ALA A 112 7.06 13.08 15.61
CA ALA A 112 7.82 14.28 15.25
C ALA A 112 9.10 13.95 14.46
N LEU A 113 9.86 12.94 14.89
CA LEU A 113 11.04 12.45 14.18
C LEU A 113 10.68 11.90 12.79
N ARG A 114 9.52 11.24 12.68
CA ARG A 114 8.97 10.82 11.39
C ARG A 114 8.72 12.01 10.47
N ALA A 115 7.97 13.00 10.95
CA ALA A 115 7.59 14.17 10.17
C ALA A 115 8.83 14.94 9.70
N LYS A 116 9.83 15.09 10.57
CA LYS A 116 11.12 15.70 10.22
C LYS A 116 11.85 14.92 9.13
N ALA A 117 12.00 13.61 9.28
CA ALA A 117 12.67 12.77 8.27
C ALA A 117 11.95 12.80 6.91
N ASP A 118 10.61 12.88 6.91
CA ASP A 118 9.81 13.02 5.69
C ASP A 118 9.99 14.40 5.04
N ALA A 119 10.08 15.47 5.83
CA ALA A 119 10.36 16.82 5.34
C ALA A 119 11.79 16.97 4.79
N ASP A 120 12.79 16.46 5.51
CA ASP A 120 14.21 16.49 5.10
C ASP A 120 14.41 15.71 3.80
N PHE A 121 13.73 14.57 3.66
CA PHE A 121 13.71 13.80 2.42
C PHE A 121 13.10 14.58 1.27
N ALA A 122 11.93 15.20 1.46
CA ALA A 122 11.25 15.98 0.42
C ALA A 122 12.09 17.19 -0.04
N ALA A 123 12.78 17.86 0.90
CA ALA A 123 13.67 18.98 0.61
C ALA A 123 14.90 18.52 -0.22
N GLN A 124 15.58 17.47 0.21
CA GLN A 124 16.75 16.93 -0.51
C GLN A 124 16.38 16.37 -1.89
N LEU A 125 15.22 15.72 -1.99
CA LEU A 125 14.70 15.24 -3.26
C LEU A 125 14.37 16.41 -4.22
N GLY A 126 13.82 17.51 -3.68
CA GLY A 126 13.56 18.74 -4.45
C GLY A 126 14.81 19.50 -4.88
N ALA A 127 15.94 19.34 -4.19
CA ALA A 127 17.22 19.90 -4.60
C ALA A 127 17.92 19.04 -5.68
N LEU A 128 17.63 17.73 -5.69
CA LEU A 128 18.27 16.75 -6.56
C LEU A 128 17.55 16.58 -7.90
N LEU A 129 16.22 16.64 -7.88
CA LEU A 129 15.35 16.37 -9.02
C LEU A 129 14.65 17.65 -9.48
N THR A 130 14.46 17.78 -10.79
CA THR A 130 13.52 18.76 -11.33
C THR A 130 12.10 18.48 -10.87
N ALA A 131 11.19 19.45 -11.02
CA ALA A 131 9.78 19.26 -10.63
C ALA A 131 9.14 18.04 -11.32
N ASP A 132 9.43 17.83 -12.60
CA ASP A 132 8.89 16.72 -13.39
C ASP A 132 9.51 15.37 -12.97
N GLU A 133 10.84 15.30 -12.87
CA GLU A 133 11.54 14.09 -12.39
C GLU A 133 11.09 13.71 -10.98
N ARG A 134 10.90 14.70 -10.10
CA ARG A 134 10.40 14.48 -8.73
C ARG A 134 8.97 13.99 -8.74
N GLY A 135 8.11 14.58 -9.59
CA GLY A 135 6.73 14.15 -9.76
C GLY A 135 6.68 12.68 -10.17
N GLU A 136 7.44 12.30 -11.21
CA GLU A 136 7.50 10.93 -11.69
C GLU A 136 8.14 9.97 -10.69
N TYR A 137 9.20 10.38 -9.99
CA TYR A 137 9.80 9.58 -8.93
C TYR A 137 8.84 9.32 -7.77
N LEU A 138 8.25 10.38 -7.19
CA LEU A 138 7.30 10.25 -6.08
C LEU A 138 6.10 9.41 -6.48
N PHE A 139 5.72 9.52 -7.75
CA PHE A 139 4.70 8.69 -8.35
C PHE A 139 5.12 7.20 -8.39
N ARG A 140 6.30 6.90 -8.94
CA ARG A 140 6.85 5.52 -9.02
C ARG A 140 7.11 4.91 -7.64
N ALA A 141 7.45 5.74 -6.65
CA ALA A 141 7.65 5.38 -5.25
C ALA A 141 6.37 5.44 -4.41
N ALA A 142 5.21 5.74 -5.02
CA ALA A 142 3.97 5.91 -4.29
C ALA A 142 3.57 4.61 -3.55
N PRO A 143 3.03 4.72 -2.32
CA PRO A 143 2.49 3.56 -1.62
C PRO A 143 1.47 2.82 -2.49
N GLY A 144 1.73 1.54 -2.77
CA GLY A 144 0.88 0.72 -3.62
C GLY A 144 1.39 0.53 -5.05
N MET A 145 2.33 1.33 -5.55
CA MET A 145 2.85 1.19 -6.93
C MET A 145 3.51 -0.18 -7.18
N ALA A 146 4.26 -0.71 -6.21
CA ALA A 146 4.83 -2.05 -6.29
C ALA A 146 3.74 -3.13 -6.47
N LYS A 147 2.64 -3.04 -5.71
CA LYS A 147 1.48 -3.94 -5.84
C LYS A 147 0.77 -3.78 -7.17
N VAL A 148 0.64 -2.54 -7.66
CA VAL A 148 0.04 -2.28 -8.98
C VAL A 148 0.87 -2.93 -10.08
N ARG A 149 2.21 -2.83 -10.04
CA ARG A 149 3.10 -3.49 -11.01
C ARG A 149 3.01 -4.99 -10.96
N GLU A 150 3.07 -5.57 -9.76
CA GLU A 150 2.90 -7.01 -9.57
C GLU A 150 1.57 -7.50 -10.19
N ARG A 151 0.47 -6.78 -9.93
CA ARG A 151 -0.85 -7.13 -10.46
C ARG A 151 -0.95 -6.90 -11.97
N ALA A 152 -0.29 -5.87 -12.49
CA ALA A 152 -0.22 -5.56 -13.92
C ALA A 152 0.81 -6.41 -14.68
N TRP A 153 1.62 -7.21 -13.99
CA TRP A 153 2.65 -8.03 -14.60
C TRP A 153 2.06 -9.01 -15.62
N GLY A 154 2.63 -9.03 -16.82
CA GLY A 154 2.17 -9.87 -17.93
C GLY A 154 0.84 -9.43 -18.56
N LEU A 155 0.27 -8.30 -18.16
CA LEU A 155 -0.96 -7.74 -18.74
C LEU A 155 -0.71 -6.68 -19.82
N GLY A 156 0.56 -6.38 -20.13
CA GLY A 156 0.92 -5.41 -21.15
C GLY A 156 0.47 -3.97 -20.84
N VAL A 157 0.28 -3.63 -19.57
CA VAL A 157 -0.18 -2.29 -19.16
C VAL A 157 0.95 -1.28 -19.36
N PRO A 158 0.74 -0.23 -20.18
CA PRO A 158 1.70 0.85 -20.35
C PRO A 158 2.00 1.61 -19.05
N ASP A 159 3.23 2.10 -18.91
CA ASP A 159 3.72 2.83 -17.73
C ASP A 159 2.81 4.02 -17.37
N GLU A 160 2.33 4.76 -18.38
CA GLU A 160 1.44 5.91 -18.20
C GLU A 160 0.08 5.53 -17.59
N LYS A 161 -0.40 4.31 -17.85
CA LYS A 161 -1.67 3.78 -17.31
C LYS A 161 -1.49 3.17 -15.92
N LEU A 162 -0.30 2.60 -15.63
CA LEU A 162 0.06 2.24 -14.26
C LEU A 162 -0.05 3.44 -13.33
N LEU A 163 0.14 4.67 -13.88
CA LEU A 163 0.05 5.85 -13.05
C LEU A 163 -1.35 6.07 -12.46
N TRP A 164 -2.37 5.82 -13.25
CA TRP A 164 -3.75 6.02 -12.85
C TRP A 164 -4.16 4.97 -11.83
N LEU A 165 -3.71 3.73 -12.04
CA LEU A 165 -3.95 2.60 -11.14
C LEU A 165 -3.30 2.80 -9.77
N ALA A 166 -2.09 3.34 -9.70
CA ALA A 166 -1.40 3.53 -8.42
C ALA A 166 -1.99 4.67 -7.60
N GLU A 167 -2.48 5.74 -8.23
CA GLU A 167 -3.20 6.79 -7.50
C GLU A 167 -4.48 6.23 -6.85
N ALA A 168 -5.23 5.39 -7.57
CA ALA A 168 -6.41 4.75 -7.01
C ALA A 168 -6.06 3.74 -5.88
N GLU A 169 -4.96 3.00 -6.00
CA GLU A 169 -4.47 2.11 -4.94
C GLU A 169 -3.98 2.91 -3.71
N ARG A 170 -3.36 4.07 -3.90
CA ARG A 170 -2.95 4.98 -2.81
C ARG A 170 -4.16 5.41 -1.99
N GLN A 171 -5.23 5.87 -2.66
CA GLN A 171 -6.48 6.26 -1.99
C GLN A 171 -7.11 5.09 -1.21
N TRP A 172 -7.06 3.88 -1.77
CA TRP A 172 -7.48 2.65 -1.07
C TRP A 172 -6.64 2.37 0.19
N ILE A 173 -5.31 2.50 0.12
CA ILE A 173 -4.41 2.31 1.27
C ILE A 173 -4.65 3.36 2.36
N GLU A 174 -4.83 4.62 1.98
CA GLU A 174 -5.12 5.72 2.91
C GLU A 174 -6.48 5.53 3.58
N CYS A 175 -7.49 5.10 2.82
CA CYS A 175 -8.78 4.70 3.37
C CYS A 175 -8.65 3.58 4.41
N ASN A 176 -7.93 2.51 4.07
CA ASN A 176 -7.64 1.41 5.00
C ASN A 176 -6.94 1.88 6.29
N ALA A 177 -5.97 2.79 6.16
CA ALA A 177 -5.24 3.32 7.31
C ALA A 177 -6.15 4.17 8.23
N ARG A 178 -6.97 5.06 7.64
CA ARG A 178 -7.96 5.86 8.38
C ARG A 178 -8.98 4.96 9.08
N ALA A 179 -9.45 3.93 8.38
CA ALA A 179 -10.37 2.95 8.93
C ALA A 179 -9.83 2.22 10.15
N ARG A 180 -8.58 1.73 10.08
CA ARG A 180 -7.90 1.07 11.22
C ARG A 180 -7.69 2.01 12.40
N ALA A 181 -7.49 3.31 12.14
CA ALA A 181 -7.35 4.30 13.20
C ALA A 181 -8.69 4.67 13.87
N ALA A 182 -9.82 4.46 13.19
CA ALA A 182 -11.16 4.74 13.70
C ALA A 182 -11.72 3.55 14.49
N ALA A 183 -11.24 3.35 15.72
CA ALA A 183 -11.58 2.21 16.58
C ALA A 183 -13.10 2.02 16.85
N ASP A 184 -13.91 3.10 16.79
CA ASP A 184 -15.32 3.10 17.23
C ASP A 184 -16.37 3.35 16.13
N ARG A 185 -15.99 3.32 14.84
CA ARG A 185 -16.87 3.77 13.75
C ARG A 185 -17.00 2.73 12.62
N ARG A 186 -17.76 1.65 12.85
CA ARG A 186 -17.93 0.55 11.88
C ARG A 186 -18.61 0.97 10.56
N VAL A 187 -19.67 1.78 10.62
CA VAL A 187 -20.47 2.15 9.43
C VAL A 187 -19.80 3.24 8.56
N PRO A 188 -19.25 4.35 9.11
CA PRO A 188 -18.55 5.35 8.31
C PRO A 188 -17.36 4.77 7.54
N VAL A 189 -16.65 3.84 8.18
CA VAL A 189 -15.53 3.12 7.60
C VAL A 189 -15.96 2.25 6.41
N ALA A 190 -17.12 1.58 6.50
CA ALA A 190 -17.61 0.73 5.42
C ALA A 190 -17.98 1.53 4.15
N VAL A 191 -18.55 2.74 4.29
CA VAL A 191 -18.82 3.65 3.15
C VAL A 191 -17.52 4.03 2.43
N ASP A 192 -16.52 4.49 3.19
CA ASP A 192 -15.24 4.92 2.63
C ASP A 192 -14.51 3.77 1.93
N PHE A 193 -14.59 2.56 2.50
CA PHE A 193 -14.08 1.34 1.88
C PHE A 193 -14.75 1.05 0.54
N ASP A 194 -16.08 0.99 0.49
CA ASP A 194 -16.80 0.71 -0.76
C ASP A 194 -16.52 1.79 -1.82
N ALA A 195 -16.44 3.06 -1.41
CA ALA A 195 -16.09 4.16 -2.30
C ALA A 195 -14.67 4.02 -2.87
N ALA A 196 -13.67 3.74 -2.04
CA ALA A 196 -12.29 3.56 -2.49
C ALA A 196 -12.13 2.32 -3.39
N ARG A 197 -12.84 1.23 -3.09
CA ARG A 197 -12.92 0.03 -3.96
C ARG A 197 -13.49 0.38 -5.32
N LEU A 198 -14.63 1.07 -5.36
CA LEU A 198 -15.27 1.50 -6.60
C LEU A 198 -14.37 2.39 -7.44
N THR A 199 -13.68 3.36 -6.82
CA THR A 199 -12.70 4.21 -7.50
C THR A 199 -11.61 3.36 -8.14
N ARG A 200 -11.02 2.40 -7.40
CA ARG A 200 -9.97 1.53 -7.92
C ARG A 200 -10.42 0.70 -9.13
N VAL A 201 -11.60 0.10 -9.07
CA VAL A 201 -12.11 -0.72 -10.18
C VAL A 201 -12.51 0.15 -11.38
N ARG A 202 -13.17 1.30 -11.15
CA ARG A 202 -13.56 2.23 -12.23
C ARG A 202 -12.34 2.82 -12.93
N THR A 203 -11.29 3.19 -12.18
CA THR A 203 -10.03 3.63 -12.78
C THR A 203 -9.42 2.53 -13.64
N ALA A 204 -9.46 1.27 -13.19
CA ALA A 204 -8.99 0.15 -14.00
C ALA A 204 -9.80 -0.07 -15.27
N LEU A 205 -11.13 0.15 -15.26
CA LEU A 205 -11.97 0.12 -16.46
C LEU A 205 -11.70 1.29 -17.42
N MET A 206 -11.26 2.44 -16.92
CA MET A 206 -10.94 3.60 -17.76
C MET A 206 -9.63 3.41 -18.54
N VAL A 207 -8.66 2.70 -17.96
CA VAL A 207 -7.31 2.61 -18.53
C VAL A 207 -6.97 1.26 -19.12
N LEU A 208 -7.70 0.19 -18.78
CA LEU A 208 -7.49 -1.16 -19.30
C LEU A 208 -8.68 -1.59 -20.15
N GLU A 209 -8.43 -2.49 -21.10
CA GLU A 209 -9.50 -3.22 -21.79
C GLU A 209 -10.24 -4.12 -20.80
N GLU A 210 -11.51 -4.40 -21.05
CA GLU A 210 -12.39 -5.06 -20.09
C GLU A 210 -11.87 -6.44 -19.60
N SER A 211 -11.34 -7.26 -20.51
CA SER A 211 -10.74 -8.56 -20.19
C SER A 211 -9.48 -8.43 -19.32
N THR A 212 -8.69 -7.40 -19.59
CA THR A 212 -7.50 -7.06 -18.81
C THR A 212 -7.89 -6.49 -17.46
N THR A 213 -8.95 -5.68 -17.38
CA THR A 213 -9.49 -5.16 -16.14
C THR A 213 -9.97 -6.27 -15.23
N ALA A 214 -10.74 -7.25 -15.75
CA ALA A 214 -11.20 -8.37 -14.94
C ALA A 214 -10.04 -9.15 -14.33
N THR A 215 -8.99 -9.42 -15.11
CA THR A 215 -7.78 -10.08 -14.61
C THR A 215 -7.04 -9.24 -13.57
N TYR A 216 -6.87 -7.94 -13.82
CA TYR A 216 -6.23 -7.01 -12.89
C TYR A 216 -7.00 -6.90 -11.57
N VAL A 217 -8.32 -6.72 -11.63
CA VAL A 217 -9.19 -6.58 -10.45
C VAL A 217 -9.22 -7.88 -9.66
N ARG A 218 -9.19 -9.04 -10.32
CA ARG A 218 -9.08 -10.35 -9.66
C ARG A 218 -7.82 -10.43 -8.80
N ARG A 219 -6.69 -9.92 -9.30
CA ARG A 219 -5.43 -9.85 -8.51
C ARG A 219 -5.44 -8.76 -7.44
N ALA A 220 -6.31 -7.75 -7.57
CA ALA A 220 -6.34 -6.58 -6.69
C ALA A 220 -7.37 -6.69 -5.55
N ASP A 221 -8.45 -7.43 -5.75
CA ASP A 221 -9.60 -7.50 -4.85
C ASP A 221 -9.97 -8.96 -4.53
N ALA A 222 -9.70 -9.36 -3.29
CA ALA A 222 -10.00 -10.70 -2.82
C ALA A 222 -11.50 -11.03 -2.89
N ASP A 223 -12.39 -10.05 -2.72
CA ASP A 223 -13.83 -10.30 -2.86
C ASP A 223 -14.15 -10.64 -4.31
N PHE A 224 -13.55 -9.96 -5.29
CA PHE A 224 -13.80 -10.26 -6.69
C PHE A 224 -13.18 -11.59 -7.12
N ASP A 225 -11.98 -11.93 -6.65
CA ASP A 225 -11.40 -13.26 -6.87
C ASP A 225 -12.29 -14.37 -6.32
N TYR A 226 -12.82 -14.18 -5.12
CA TYR A 226 -13.78 -15.13 -4.55
C TYR A 226 -15.06 -15.26 -5.38
N TRP A 227 -15.60 -14.16 -5.93
CA TRP A 227 -16.73 -14.23 -6.88
C TRP A 227 -16.36 -15.02 -8.14
N CYS A 228 -15.18 -14.81 -8.70
CA CYS A 228 -14.71 -15.56 -9.87
C CYS A 228 -14.57 -17.06 -9.57
N GLN A 229 -14.09 -17.44 -8.39
CA GLN A 229 -13.96 -18.84 -8.00
C GLN A 229 -15.34 -19.50 -7.82
N VAL A 230 -16.26 -18.85 -7.11
CA VAL A 230 -17.58 -19.42 -6.79
C VAL A 230 -18.53 -19.46 -7.99
N LEU A 231 -18.51 -18.41 -8.82
CA LEU A 231 -19.46 -18.22 -9.92
C LEU A 231 -18.86 -18.52 -11.30
N GLY A 232 -17.54 -18.46 -11.46
CA GLY A 232 -16.88 -18.60 -12.75
C GLY A 232 -16.65 -20.05 -13.17
N GLU A 233 -16.46 -20.98 -12.23
CA GLU A 233 -16.05 -22.36 -12.57
C GLU A 233 -17.20 -23.23 -13.12
N ASP A 234 -18.45 -22.98 -12.72
CA ASP A 234 -19.58 -23.85 -13.10
C ASP A 234 -20.76 -23.12 -13.77
N ALA A 235 -20.92 -21.80 -13.59
CA ALA A 235 -22.04 -21.06 -14.20
C ALA A 235 -21.71 -20.52 -15.61
N ALA A 236 -20.54 -20.87 -16.15
CA ALA A 236 -19.99 -20.36 -17.42
C ALA A 236 -19.96 -18.82 -17.51
N LEU A 237 -19.86 -18.13 -16.36
CA LEU A 237 -19.82 -16.67 -16.32
C LEU A 237 -18.38 -16.21 -16.51
N SER A 238 -18.12 -15.57 -17.66
CA SER A 238 -16.83 -14.94 -17.94
C SER A 238 -16.48 -13.89 -16.87
N PRO A 239 -15.21 -13.73 -16.47
CA PRO A 239 -14.78 -12.73 -15.49
C PRO A 239 -15.25 -11.30 -15.79
N GLU A 240 -15.37 -10.91 -17.06
CA GLU A 240 -15.84 -9.61 -17.52
C GLU A 240 -17.31 -9.38 -17.13
N LYS A 241 -18.14 -10.38 -17.43
CA LYS A 241 -19.55 -10.38 -17.02
C LYS A 241 -19.68 -10.30 -15.50
N LEU A 242 -18.88 -11.07 -14.75
CA LEU A 242 -18.85 -11.01 -13.29
C LEU A 242 -18.40 -9.65 -12.78
N LEU A 243 -17.42 -9.00 -13.42
CA LEU A 243 -16.92 -7.69 -13.02
C LEU A 243 -18.03 -6.63 -13.07
N ARG A 244 -18.88 -6.66 -14.10
CA ARG A 244 -20.04 -5.75 -14.21
C ARG A 244 -21.04 -5.96 -13.07
N VAL A 245 -21.35 -7.23 -12.76
CA VAL A 245 -22.26 -7.55 -11.64
C VAL A 245 -21.65 -7.12 -10.32
N TYR A 246 -20.38 -7.44 -10.10
CA TYR A 246 -19.62 -7.07 -8.91
C TYR A 246 -19.61 -5.57 -8.65
N LEU A 247 -19.39 -4.76 -9.69
CA LEU A 247 -19.44 -3.30 -9.61
C LEU A 247 -20.82 -2.78 -9.21
N ALA A 248 -21.88 -3.27 -9.84
CA ALA A 248 -23.25 -2.90 -9.49
C ALA A 248 -23.58 -3.24 -8.03
N PHE A 249 -23.04 -4.35 -7.51
CA PHE A 249 -23.18 -4.73 -6.11
C PHE A 249 -22.38 -3.85 -5.16
N CYS A 250 -21.16 -3.48 -5.50
CA CYS A 250 -20.37 -2.53 -4.71
C CYS A 250 -21.09 -1.18 -4.59
N ASP A 251 -21.69 -0.68 -5.68
CA ASP A 251 -22.50 0.55 -5.66
C ASP A 251 -23.72 0.43 -4.74
N LEU A 252 -24.43 -0.70 -4.77
CA LEU A 252 -25.61 -0.92 -3.92
C LEU A 252 -25.26 -1.10 -2.45
N ARG A 253 -24.13 -1.74 -2.13
CA ARG A 253 -23.60 -1.82 -0.76
C ARG A 253 -23.20 -0.45 -0.23
N ARG A 254 -22.53 0.36 -1.07
CA ARG A 254 -22.20 1.74 -0.72
C ARG A 254 -23.46 2.55 -0.39
N ALA A 255 -24.47 2.49 -1.25
CA ALA A 255 -25.75 3.19 -1.02
C ALA A 255 -26.44 2.73 0.27
N LYS A 256 -26.39 1.43 0.60
CA LYS A 256 -26.85 0.92 1.90
C LYS A 256 -26.09 1.57 3.04
N HIS A 257 -24.76 1.58 2.99
CA HIS A 257 -23.95 2.15 4.07
C HIS A 257 -24.16 3.67 4.21
N GLU A 258 -24.37 4.39 3.11
CA GLU A 258 -24.73 5.82 3.11
C GLU A 258 -26.08 6.07 3.79
N LEU A 259 -27.10 5.23 3.54
CA LEU A 259 -28.39 5.32 4.24
C LEU A 259 -28.26 5.06 5.74
N LEU A 260 -27.48 4.05 6.14
CA LEU A 260 -27.24 3.73 7.56
C LEU A 260 -26.49 4.85 8.31
N MET A 261 -25.90 5.80 7.57
CA MET A 261 -25.18 6.95 8.08
C MET A 261 -26.03 8.22 8.14
N ASP A 262 -27.16 8.24 7.44
CA ASP A 262 -28.04 9.38 7.36
C ASP A 262 -28.85 9.52 8.65
N ARG A 263 -28.53 10.56 9.43
CA ARG A 263 -29.22 10.85 10.70
C ARG A 263 -30.55 11.58 10.51
N SER A 264 -30.87 12.00 9.28
CA SER A 264 -32.08 12.75 8.97
C SER A 264 -33.29 11.84 8.70
N ILE A 265 -33.05 10.55 8.45
CA ILE A 265 -34.11 9.57 8.18
C ILE A 265 -34.51 8.80 9.44
N THR A 266 -35.81 8.51 9.55
CA THR A 266 -36.34 7.64 10.60
C THR A 266 -35.94 6.18 10.35
N LYS A 267 -35.93 5.35 11.40
CA LYS A 267 -35.64 3.92 11.27
C LYS A 267 -36.60 3.20 10.30
N THR A 268 -37.85 3.62 10.25
CA THR A 268 -38.85 3.09 9.30
C THR A 268 -38.48 3.43 7.85
N GLN A 269 -38.08 4.69 7.59
CA GLN A 269 -37.63 5.12 6.26
C GLN A 269 -36.32 4.42 5.85
N GLU A 270 -35.37 4.29 6.77
CA GLU A 270 -34.13 3.54 6.56
C GLU A 270 -34.45 2.08 6.18
N ASN A 271 -35.31 1.41 6.95
CA ASN A 271 -35.71 0.03 6.68
C ASN A 271 -36.40 -0.14 5.32
N GLN A 272 -37.27 0.80 4.93
CA GLN A 272 -37.92 0.81 3.62
C GLN A 272 -36.91 1.02 2.48
N ALA A 273 -36.01 1.99 2.62
CA ALA A 273 -34.98 2.26 1.62
C ALA A 273 -34.01 1.08 1.46
N VAL A 274 -33.57 0.47 2.56
CA VAL A 274 -32.72 -0.74 2.54
C VAL A 274 -33.46 -1.95 1.94
N ALA A 275 -34.78 -2.07 2.15
CA ALA A 275 -35.58 -3.10 1.48
C ALA A 275 -35.66 -2.88 -0.04
N GLN A 276 -35.85 -1.63 -0.48
CA GLN A 276 -35.86 -1.27 -1.90
C GLN A 276 -34.51 -1.51 -2.57
N LEU A 277 -33.40 -1.17 -1.91
CA LEU A 277 -32.06 -1.48 -2.39
C LEU A 277 -31.83 -2.98 -2.54
N ARG A 278 -32.29 -3.79 -1.57
CA ARG A 278 -32.19 -5.26 -1.64
C ARG A 278 -33.01 -5.82 -2.80
N ALA A 279 -34.24 -5.35 -3.01
CA ALA A 279 -35.07 -5.77 -4.14
C ALA A 279 -34.39 -5.44 -5.48
N THR A 280 -33.85 -4.23 -5.62
CA THR A 280 -33.11 -3.80 -6.81
C THR A 280 -31.85 -4.63 -7.04
N ALA A 281 -31.09 -4.92 -5.97
CA ALA A 281 -29.91 -5.78 -6.04
C ALA A 281 -30.28 -7.20 -6.48
N ARG A 282 -31.39 -7.73 -5.96
CA ARG A 282 -31.89 -9.06 -6.30
C ARG A 282 -32.29 -9.17 -7.77
N GLU A 283 -33.08 -8.22 -8.27
CA GLU A 283 -33.53 -8.18 -9.67
C GLU A 283 -32.33 -8.08 -10.63
N ARG A 284 -31.37 -7.19 -10.33
CA ARG A 284 -30.15 -7.05 -11.14
C ARG A 284 -29.30 -8.30 -11.14
N ALA A 285 -29.09 -8.91 -9.97
CA ALA A 285 -28.33 -10.15 -9.84
C ALA A 285 -28.95 -11.28 -10.65
N HIS A 286 -30.26 -11.45 -10.53
CA HIS A 286 -31.00 -12.48 -11.28
C HIS A 286 -30.87 -12.26 -12.78
N THR A 287 -31.09 -11.03 -13.24
CA THR A 287 -31.01 -10.66 -14.66
C THR A 287 -29.62 -10.87 -15.24
N GLN A 288 -28.57 -10.51 -14.48
CA GLN A 288 -27.20 -10.56 -14.99
C GLN A 288 -26.56 -11.93 -14.84
N LEU A 289 -26.82 -12.66 -13.74
CA LEU A 289 -26.20 -13.96 -13.48
C LEU A 289 -26.99 -15.12 -14.09
N GLY A 290 -28.29 -14.94 -14.38
CA GLY A 290 -29.22 -16.03 -14.71
C GLY A 290 -29.54 -16.90 -13.50
N ASP A 291 -30.51 -17.80 -13.64
CA ASP A 291 -31.09 -18.56 -12.52
C ASP A 291 -30.03 -19.35 -11.74
N VAL A 292 -29.23 -20.17 -12.43
CA VAL A 292 -28.17 -21.00 -11.82
C VAL A 292 -27.10 -20.16 -11.13
N GLY A 293 -26.69 -19.06 -11.77
CA GLY A 293 -25.69 -18.14 -11.20
C GLY A 293 -26.23 -17.39 -9.99
N PHE A 294 -27.51 -17.02 -10.02
CA PHE A 294 -28.18 -16.33 -8.93
C PHE A 294 -28.44 -17.24 -7.73
N GLU A 295 -28.82 -18.50 -7.95
CA GLU A 295 -28.96 -19.50 -6.87
C GLU A 295 -27.63 -19.71 -6.14
N ARG A 296 -26.53 -19.87 -6.88
CA ARG A 296 -25.19 -19.97 -6.27
C ARG A 296 -24.80 -18.69 -5.54
N PHE A 297 -24.96 -17.54 -6.19
CA PHE A 297 -24.68 -16.25 -5.57
C PHE A 297 -25.40 -16.09 -4.24
N THR A 298 -26.69 -16.47 -4.19
CA THR A 298 -27.51 -16.43 -2.99
C THR A 298 -27.29 -17.60 -2.04
N ALA A 299 -26.58 -18.68 -2.40
CA ALA A 299 -26.20 -19.75 -1.48
C ALA A 299 -24.96 -19.37 -0.64
N HIS A 300 -24.01 -18.63 -1.23
CA HIS A 300 -22.77 -18.23 -0.57
C HIS A 300 -22.89 -16.91 0.23
N GLU A 301 -21.85 -16.57 1.00
CA GLU A 301 -21.80 -15.29 1.74
C GLU A 301 -21.92 -14.06 0.83
N LEU A 302 -21.62 -14.23 -0.46
CA LEU A 302 -21.74 -13.23 -1.52
C LEU A 302 -23.13 -12.59 -1.58
N GLY A 303 -24.18 -13.40 -1.47
CA GLY A 303 -25.57 -12.98 -1.47
C GLY A 303 -26.20 -12.91 -0.07
N ALA A 304 -25.42 -13.00 1.01
CA ALA A 304 -25.95 -12.97 2.38
C ALA A 304 -26.85 -11.76 2.65
N TRP A 305 -26.45 -10.58 2.18
CA TRP A 305 -27.25 -9.37 2.31
C TRP A 305 -28.63 -9.45 1.63
N LEU A 306 -28.75 -10.21 0.52
CA LEU A 306 -30.04 -10.41 -0.14
C LEU A 306 -31.01 -11.30 0.67
N ARG A 307 -30.48 -12.02 1.66
CA ARG A 307 -31.23 -12.95 2.53
C ARG A 307 -31.48 -12.39 3.93
N GLU A 308 -30.76 -11.35 4.33
CA GLU A 308 -30.95 -10.72 5.65
C GLU A 308 -32.42 -10.33 5.86
N PRO A 309 -33.08 -10.72 6.95
CA PRO A 309 -34.38 -10.15 7.30
C PRO A 309 -34.19 -8.67 7.64
N THR A 310 -35.13 -7.83 7.23
CA THR A 310 -35.15 -6.40 7.62
C THR A 310 -35.20 -6.34 9.15
N SER A 311 -34.20 -5.75 9.79
CA SER A 311 -34.08 -5.77 11.26
C SER A 311 -35.29 -5.09 11.90
N GLN A 312 -36.12 -5.89 12.57
CA GLN A 312 -37.10 -5.42 13.54
C GLN A 312 -36.38 -5.29 14.89
N ARG A 313 -35.77 -4.14 15.16
CA ARG A 313 -35.35 -3.74 16.51
C ARG A 313 -35.94 -2.38 16.80
#